data_AF-A0A2H1H956-F1
#
_entry.id   AF-A0A2H1H956-F1
#
_cell.length_a   1.000
_cell.length_b   1.000
_cell.length_c   1.000
_cell.angle_alpha   90.00
_cell.angle_beta   90.00
_cell.angle_gamma   90.00
#
_symmetry.space_group_name_H-M   'P 1'
#
loop_
_entity.id
_entity.type
_entity.pdbx_description
1 polymer ?
#
loop_
_entity_poly.entity_id
_entity_poly.type
_entity_poly.pdbx_seq_one_letter_code
_entity_poly.pdbx_strand_id
1 'polypeptide(L)'
;MIKEHHDSIADLVDVVIMSSTLKKAVKEIFEEISKTKSNLKRVLNMSESGAGQRVFPPRTSKNDEKFGLRLDKGEPVQGKPGFIRLNLQANSNAKNNTIREMAQKDSHRVLASIGIDTKQEANKENASKLRDQLIGKL
;
A
#
# COMPACT_ATOMS: atom_id res chain seq x y z
N MET A 1 7.78 40.55 11.03
CA MET A 1 7.46 39.77 9.81
C MET A 1 8.37 38.54 9.79
N ILE A 2 8.09 37.53 10.63
CA ILE A 2 8.91 36.29 10.76
C ILE A 2 7.97 35.10 11.06
N LYS A 3 6.88 34.95 10.29
CA LYS A 3 5.99 33.78 10.42
C LYS A 3 6.07 32.82 9.23
N GLU A 4 6.44 33.30 8.04
CA GLU A 4 6.36 32.47 6.83
C GLU A 4 7.51 31.45 6.65
N HIS A 5 8.67 31.64 7.28
CA HIS A 5 9.80 30.71 7.12
C HIS A 5 9.80 29.51 8.08
N HIS A 6 9.02 29.56 9.17
CA HIS A 6 8.98 28.47 10.16
C HIS A 6 7.98 27.36 9.76
N ASP A 7 6.90 27.74 9.07
CA ASP A 7 5.85 26.81 8.62
C ASP A 7 6.35 25.89 7.48
N SER A 8 7.18 26.40 6.56
CA SER A 8 7.71 25.59 5.45
C SER A 8 8.65 24.46 5.89
N ILE A 9 9.38 24.63 6.99
CA ILE A 9 10.26 23.57 7.53
C ILE A 9 9.42 22.54 8.28
N ALA A 10 8.41 22.98 9.04
CA ALA A 10 7.47 22.09 9.72
C ALA A 10 6.72 21.21 8.70
N ASP A 11 6.20 21.82 7.62
CA ASP A 11 5.53 21.08 6.54
C ASP A 11 6.45 20.06 5.86
N LEU A 12 7.72 20.42 5.62
CA LEU A 12 8.68 19.50 5.03
C LEU A 12 8.99 18.32 5.98
N VAL A 13 9.17 18.60 7.28
CA VAL A 13 9.39 17.58 8.30
C VAL A 13 8.19 16.65 8.39
N ASP A 14 6.98 17.18 8.37
CA ASP A 14 5.74 16.39 8.38
C ASP A 14 5.63 15.50 7.12
N VAL A 15 5.94 16.03 5.94
CA VAL A 15 5.97 15.24 4.69
C VAL A 15 6.99 14.09 4.77
N VAL A 16 8.19 14.35 5.30
CA VAL A 16 9.24 13.33 5.46
C VAL A 16 8.82 12.26 6.48
N ILE A 17 8.26 12.67 7.63
CA ILE A 17 7.76 11.75 8.65
C ILE A 17 6.62 10.90 8.09
N MET A 18 5.68 11.50 7.34
CA MET A 18 4.60 10.78 6.66
C MET A 18 5.13 9.74 5.67
N SER A 19 6.04 10.13 4.78
CA SER A 19 6.63 9.22 3.78
C SER A 19 7.36 8.06 4.47
N SER A 20 8.16 8.35 5.51
CA SER A 20 8.88 7.31 6.27
C SER A 20 7.93 6.33 6.98
N THR A 21 6.83 6.84 7.56
CA THR A 21 5.80 6.04 8.23
C THR A 21 5.10 5.10 7.23
N LEU A 22 4.73 5.61 6.06
CA LEU A 22 4.13 4.81 5.00
C LEU A 22 5.09 3.73 4.48
N LYS A 23 6.35 4.10 4.23
CA LYS A 23 7.39 3.16 3.78
C LYS A 23 7.61 2.03 4.79
N LYS A 24 7.59 2.33 6.09
CA LYS A 24 7.67 1.32 7.15
C LYS A 24 6.47 0.37 7.13
N ALA A 25 5.25 0.91 7.07
CA ALA A 25 4.03 0.09 7.02
C ALA A 25 3.97 -0.81 5.77
N VAL A 26 4.46 -0.32 4.61
CA VAL A 26 4.61 -1.14 3.40
C VAL A 26 5.58 -2.31 3.64
N LYS A 27 6.74 -2.06 4.29
CA LYS A 27 7.69 -3.15 4.62
C LYS A 27 7.03 -4.21 5.50
N GLU A 28 6.33 -3.82 6.56
CA GLU A 28 5.64 -4.73 7.48
C GLU A 28 4.55 -5.57 6.79
N ILE A 29 3.78 -4.98 5.88
CA ILE A 29 2.81 -5.73 5.06
C ILE A 29 3.51 -6.78 4.20
N PHE A 30 4.61 -6.42 3.52
CA PHE A 30 5.32 -7.34 2.63
C PHE A 30 6.10 -8.43 3.36
N GLU A 31 6.55 -8.17 4.59
CA GLU A 31 7.04 -9.21 5.50
C GLU A 31 5.96 -10.25 5.79
N GLU A 32 4.73 -9.81 6.10
CA GLU A 32 3.60 -10.73 6.34
C GLU A 32 3.20 -11.49 5.07
N ILE A 33 3.19 -10.82 3.91
CA ILE A 33 2.91 -11.45 2.61
C ILE A 33 3.92 -12.58 2.35
N SER A 34 5.18 -12.36 2.69
CA SER A 34 6.28 -13.31 2.42
C SER A 34 6.29 -14.54 3.33
N LYS A 35 5.45 -14.59 4.38
CA LYS A 35 5.42 -15.72 5.33
C LYS A 35 4.87 -17.01 4.74
N THR A 36 3.92 -16.93 3.80
CA THR A 36 3.26 -18.11 3.27
C THR A 36 3.09 -18.03 1.75
N LYS A 37 3.11 -19.19 1.08
CA LYS A 37 2.83 -19.28 -0.36
C LYS A 37 1.42 -18.81 -0.71
N SER A 38 0.46 -18.99 0.21
CA SER A 38 -0.92 -18.52 0.04
C SER A 38 -0.99 -16.99 -0.01
N ASN A 39 -0.32 -16.31 0.92
CA ASN A 39 -0.25 -14.86 0.93
C ASN A 39 0.44 -14.30 -0.32
N LEU A 40 1.56 -14.91 -0.72
CA LEU A 40 2.26 -14.57 -1.96
C LEU A 40 1.32 -14.67 -3.18
N LYS A 41 0.64 -15.81 -3.35
CA LYS A 41 -0.31 -16.00 -4.45
C LYS A 41 -1.45 -14.99 -4.43
N ARG A 42 -1.98 -14.66 -3.25
CA ARG A 42 -3.07 -13.71 -3.10
C ARG A 42 -2.72 -12.33 -3.67
N VAL A 43 -1.47 -11.90 -3.55
CA VAL A 43 -0.98 -10.60 -4.04
C VAL A 43 -0.40 -10.68 -5.46
N LEU A 44 0.38 -11.71 -5.75
CA LEU A 44 1.14 -11.84 -7.01
C LEU A 44 0.31 -12.44 -8.15
N ASN A 45 -0.69 -13.27 -7.85
CA ASN A 45 -1.51 -13.97 -8.85
C ASN A 45 -3.00 -13.65 -8.66
N MET A 46 -3.33 -12.36 -8.56
CA MET A 46 -4.71 -11.92 -8.44
C MET A 46 -5.55 -12.30 -9.67
N SER A 47 -6.81 -12.69 -9.46
CA SER A 47 -7.79 -12.84 -10.54
C SER A 47 -8.10 -11.48 -11.19
N GLU A 48 -8.30 -11.48 -12.51
CA GLU A 48 -8.75 -10.31 -13.30
C GLU A 48 -10.14 -9.82 -12.91
N SER A 49 -11.01 -10.68 -12.37
CA SER A 49 -12.37 -10.32 -11.95
C SER A 49 -12.44 -9.66 -10.57
N GLY A 50 -13.31 -8.67 -10.36
CA GLY A 50 -13.59 -8.10 -9.03
C GLY A 50 -12.64 -6.98 -8.60
N ALA A 51 -12.47 -5.97 -9.44
CA ALA A 51 -11.76 -4.74 -9.11
C ALA A 51 -12.37 -4.06 -7.86
N GLY A 52 -11.54 -3.30 -7.13
CA GLY A 52 -11.89 -2.66 -5.85
C GLY A 52 -11.86 -3.59 -4.63
N GLN A 53 -11.67 -4.90 -4.81
CA GLN A 53 -11.61 -5.84 -3.70
C GLN A 53 -10.27 -5.79 -2.95
N ARG A 54 -10.32 -5.89 -1.61
CA ARG A 54 -9.12 -5.96 -0.78
C ARG A 54 -8.38 -7.27 -1.01
N VAL A 55 -7.13 -7.13 -1.40
CA VAL A 55 -6.19 -8.22 -1.64
C VAL A 55 -5.49 -8.57 -0.34
N PHE A 56 -4.96 -7.59 0.38
CA PHE A 56 -4.25 -7.83 1.63
C PHE A 56 -4.30 -6.60 2.54
N PRO A 57 -4.22 -6.74 3.87
CA PRO A 57 -4.40 -7.96 4.64
C PRO A 57 -5.84 -8.50 4.58
N PRO A 58 -6.09 -9.76 4.99
CA PRO A 58 -7.44 -10.23 5.25
C PRO A 58 -8.16 -9.30 6.23
N ARG A 59 -9.43 -8.98 5.94
CA ARG A 59 -10.24 -8.03 6.72
C ARG A 59 -10.50 -8.59 8.12
N THR A 60 -9.77 -8.09 9.11
CA THR A 60 -10.01 -8.32 10.54
C THR A 60 -9.61 -7.05 11.30
N SER A 61 -10.28 -6.73 12.40
CA SER A 61 -9.95 -5.53 13.19
C SER A 61 -8.47 -5.53 13.61
N LYS A 62 -7.96 -6.69 14.02
CA LYS A 62 -6.55 -6.88 14.39
C LYS A 62 -5.58 -6.52 13.25
N ASN A 63 -5.84 -6.99 12.03
CA ASN A 63 -4.96 -6.69 10.90
C ASN A 63 -5.07 -5.23 10.47
N ASP A 64 -6.29 -4.71 10.47
CA ASP A 64 -6.59 -3.34 10.06
C ASP A 64 -5.92 -2.32 10.98
N GLU A 65 -5.92 -2.59 12.29
CA GLU A 65 -5.17 -1.81 13.29
C GLU A 65 -3.67 -1.96 13.16
N LYS A 66 -3.17 -3.20 13.01
CA LYS A 66 -1.74 -3.52 13.03
C LYS A 66 -1.00 -2.89 11.85
N PHE A 67 -1.48 -3.12 10.63
CA PHE A 67 -0.75 -2.72 9.42
C PHE A 67 -1.08 -1.30 8.99
N GLY A 68 -2.28 -0.83 9.30
CA GLY A 68 -2.77 0.51 8.96
C GLY A 68 -2.91 0.82 7.46
N LEU A 69 -2.37 -0.01 6.57
CA LEU A 69 -2.51 0.09 5.13
C LEU A 69 -3.26 -1.12 4.57
N ARG A 70 -3.79 -0.98 3.37
CA ARG A 70 -4.40 -2.05 2.59
C ARG A 70 -3.93 -2.02 1.14
N LEU A 71 -3.82 -3.21 0.57
CA LEU A 71 -3.59 -3.46 -0.84
C LEU A 71 -4.92 -3.88 -1.45
N ASP A 72 -5.43 -3.05 -2.34
CA ASP A 72 -6.69 -3.26 -3.03
C ASP A 72 -6.40 -3.53 -4.51
N LYS A 73 -7.19 -4.41 -5.10
CA LYS A 73 -7.11 -4.73 -6.51
C LYS A 73 -7.71 -3.57 -7.31
N GLY A 74 -6.99 -3.12 -8.33
CA GLY A 74 -7.47 -2.16 -9.31
C GLY A 74 -7.88 -2.83 -10.62
N GLU A 75 -8.11 -1.99 -11.62
CA GLU A 75 -8.45 -2.43 -12.97
C GLU A 75 -7.26 -3.10 -13.68
N PRO A 76 -7.53 -3.95 -14.69
CA PRO A 76 -6.53 -4.38 -15.65
C PRO A 76 -5.76 -3.19 -16.26
N VAL A 77 -4.47 -3.38 -16.55
CA VAL A 77 -3.65 -2.34 -17.18
C VAL A 77 -3.92 -2.32 -18.68
N GLN A 78 -4.45 -1.21 -19.18
CA GLN A 78 -4.74 -1.03 -20.60
C GLN A 78 -3.50 -1.30 -21.46
N GLY A 79 -3.68 -2.11 -22.52
CA GLY A 79 -2.59 -2.48 -23.44
C GLY A 79 -1.60 -3.49 -22.87
N LYS A 80 -1.82 -4.04 -21.67
CA LYS A 80 -0.95 -5.07 -21.06
C LYS A 80 -1.79 -6.24 -20.53
N PRO A 81 -2.14 -7.22 -21.39
CA PRO A 81 -2.87 -8.42 -20.97
C PRO A 81 -2.14 -9.17 -19.85
N GLY A 82 -2.88 -9.65 -18.84
CA GLY A 82 -2.30 -10.31 -17.67
C GLY A 82 -1.70 -9.36 -16.63
N PHE A 83 -1.77 -8.03 -16.83
CA PHE A 83 -1.36 -7.06 -15.81
C PHE A 83 -2.57 -6.46 -15.10
N ILE A 84 -2.52 -6.44 -13.76
CA ILE A 84 -3.55 -5.83 -12.91
C ILE A 84 -2.92 -4.72 -12.06
N ARG A 85 -3.64 -3.60 -11.85
CA ARG A 85 -3.22 -2.56 -10.92
C ARG A 85 -3.35 -3.04 -9.47
N LEU A 86 -2.33 -2.82 -8.66
CA LEU A 86 -2.39 -2.95 -7.21
C LEU A 86 -2.31 -1.57 -6.58
N ASN A 87 -3.34 -1.24 -5.81
CA ASN A 87 -3.51 0.07 -5.19
C ASN A 87 -3.19 -0.02 -3.69
N LEU A 88 -2.31 0.85 -3.21
CA LEU A 88 -2.04 1.04 -1.80
C LEU A 88 -2.98 2.13 -1.26
N GLN A 89 -3.70 1.84 -0.18
CA GLN A 89 -4.59 2.79 0.48
C GLN A 89 -4.36 2.77 2.00
N ALA A 90 -4.66 3.88 2.67
CA ALA A 90 -4.68 3.94 4.13
C ALA A 90 -5.95 3.26 4.69
N ASN A 91 -5.88 2.79 5.93
CA ASN A 91 -7.00 2.21 6.66
C ASN A 91 -7.42 3.14 7.81
N SER A 92 -8.71 3.47 7.89
CA SER A 92 -9.26 4.36 8.94
C SER A 92 -9.18 3.76 10.34
N ASN A 93 -8.98 2.44 10.45
CA ASN A 93 -8.82 1.75 11.73
C ASN A 93 -7.35 1.59 12.13
N ALA A 94 -6.39 2.23 11.44
CA ALA A 94 -4.98 2.13 11.76
C ALA A 94 -4.70 2.57 13.22
N LYS A 95 -3.85 1.82 13.93
CA LYS A 95 -3.34 2.23 15.25
C LYS A 95 -2.41 3.45 15.15
N ASN A 96 -1.73 3.61 14.02
CA ASN A 96 -0.90 4.78 13.75
C ASN A 96 -1.78 6.00 13.43
N ASN A 97 -1.69 7.05 14.26
CA ASN A 97 -2.52 8.27 14.12
C ASN A 97 -2.36 8.94 12.76
N THR A 98 -1.12 9.09 12.26
CA THR A 98 -0.84 9.71 10.96
C THR A 98 -1.54 8.98 9.82
N ILE A 99 -1.46 7.64 9.79
CA ILE A 99 -2.13 6.82 8.76
C ILE A 99 -3.64 6.90 8.89
N ARG A 100 -4.17 6.88 10.12
CA ARG A 100 -5.60 6.98 10.40
C ARG A 100 -6.17 8.32 9.93
N GLU A 101 -5.52 9.43 10.28
CA GLU A 101 -5.95 10.78 9.89
C GLU A 101 -5.94 10.95 8.36
N MET A 102 -4.96 10.37 7.66
CA MET A 102 -4.95 10.35 6.20
C MET A 102 -6.21 9.64 5.64
N ALA A 103 -6.54 8.46 6.16
CA ALA A 103 -7.73 7.73 5.74
C ALA A 103 -9.05 8.40 6.16
N GLN A 104 -9.06 9.20 7.23
CA GLN A 104 -10.27 9.95 7.63
C GLN A 104 -10.52 11.16 6.72
N LYS A 105 -9.45 11.82 6.24
CA LYS A 105 -9.56 12.93 5.29
C LYS A 105 -10.02 12.46 3.91
N ASP A 106 -9.48 11.34 3.44
CA ASP A 106 -9.89 10.71 2.18
C ASP A 106 -9.70 9.19 2.27
N SER A 107 -10.80 8.48 2.54
CA SER A 107 -10.82 7.03 2.80
C SER A 107 -10.64 6.18 1.54
N HIS A 108 -10.76 6.79 0.36
CA HIS A 108 -10.60 6.16 -0.95
C HIS A 108 -9.30 6.59 -1.64
N ARG A 109 -8.51 7.46 -1.02
CA ARG A 109 -7.22 7.92 -1.54
C ARG A 109 -6.31 6.75 -1.87
N VAL A 110 -5.93 6.65 -3.13
CA VAL A 110 -4.84 5.77 -3.57
C VAL A 110 -3.52 6.47 -3.32
N LEU A 111 -2.74 5.95 -2.37
CA LEU A 111 -1.42 6.47 -2.00
C LEU A 111 -0.37 6.12 -3.06
N ALA A 112 -0.44 4.92 -3.63
CA ALA A 112 0.43 4.46 -4.70
C ALA A 112 -0.28 3.39 -5.53
N SER A 113 0.09 3.26 -6.80
CA SER A 113 -0.41 2.22 -7.70
C SER A 113 0.70 1.67 -8.58
N ILE A 114 0.74 0.35 -8.75
CA ILE A 114 1.69 -0.36 -9.62
C ILE A 114 0.97 -1.41 -10.45
N GLY A 115 1.48 -1.70 -11.65
CA GLY A 115 0.99 -2.81 -12.48
C GLY A 115 1.73 -4.11 -12.14
N ILE A 116 0.99 -5.20 -11.96
CA ILE A 116 1.52 -6.51 -11.58
C ILE A 116 1.21 -7.51 -12.68
N ASP A 117 2.24 -8.19 -13.18
CA ASP A 117 2.05 -9.40 -13.99
C ASP A 117 1.50 -10.52 -13.11
N THR A 118 0.26 -10.92 -13.35
CA THR A 118 -0.41 -11.94 -12.52
C THR A 118 0.02 -13.36 -12.86
N LYS A 119 0.84 -13.55 -13.91
CA LYS A 119 1.39 -14.85 -14.31
C LYS A 119 2.79 -15.10 -13.75
N GLN A 120 3.40 -14.11 -13.09
CA GLN A 120 4.72 -14.26 -12.48
C GLN A 120 4.72 -15.31 -11.36
N GLU A 121 5.90 -15.81 -11.01
CA GLU A 121 6.04 -16.74 -9.91
C GLU A 121 5.69 -16.09 -8.56
N ALA A 122 4.87 -16.78 -7.76
CA ALA A 122 4.58 -16.38 -6.38
C ALA A 122 5.73 -16.71 -5.42
N ASN A 123 6.79 -15.90 -5.47
CA ASN A 123 7.98 -16.06 -4.64
C ASN A 123 8.34 -14.75 -3.89
N LYS A 124 9.25 -14.86 -2.91
CA LYS A 124 9.66 -13.73 -2.06
C LYS A 124 10.39 -12.62 -2.84
N GLU A 125 11.13 -13.00 -3.88
CA GLU A 125 11.88 -12.05 -4.70
C GLU A 125 10.93 -11.11 -5.45
N ASN A 126 9.91 -11.65 -6.10
CA ASN A 126 8.89 -10.88 -6.81
C ASN A 126 8.06 -10.02 -5.85
N ALA A 127 7.74 -10.53 -4.66
CA ALA A 127 7.12 -9.72 -3.61
C ALA A 127 8.03 -8.54 -3.18
N SER A 128 9.34 -8.75 -3.04
CA SER A 128 10.30 -7.68 -2.71
C SER A 128 10.34 -6.63 -3.82
N LYS A 129 10.35 -7.03 -5.10
CA LYS A 129 10.34 -6.09 -6.23
C LYS A 129 9.10 -5.18 -6.19
N LEU A 130 7.91 -5.74 -5.91
CA LEU A 130 6.70 -4.94 -5.77
C LEU A 130 6.73 -3.99 -4.57
N ARG A 131 7.25 -4.46 -3.42
CA ARG A 131 7.46 -3.62 -2.24
C ARG A 131 8.30 -2.40 -2.60
N ASP A 132 9.41 -2.62 -3.29
CA ASP A 132 10.36 -1.56 -3.63
C ASP A 132 9.76 -0.58 -4.66
N GLN A 133 8.97 -1.08 -5.61
CA GLN A 133 8.21 -0.23 -6.54
C GLN A 133 7.16 0.62 -5.83
N LEU A 134 6.43 0.07 -4.84
CA LEU A 134 5.48 0.84 -4.04
C LEU A 134 6.19 1.89 -3.19
N ILE A 135 7.29 1.53 -2.53
CA ILE A 135 8.11 2.45 -1.74
C ILE A 135 8.65 3.60 -2.60
N GLY A 136 9.06 3.33 -3.84
CA GLY A 136 9.54 4.35 -4.77
C GLY A 136 8.46 5.32 -5.25
N LYS A 137 7.17 5.04 -4.99
CA LYS A 137 6.03 5.92 -5.32
C LYS A 137 5.50 6.71 -4.12
N LEU A 138 6.10 6.54 -2.93
CA LEU A 138 5.77 7.21 -1.67
C LEU A 138 6.84 8.23 -1.26
#